data_AF-A0A9N9T1J2-F1
#
_entry.id   AF-A0A9N9T1J2-F1
#
_cell.length_a   1.000
_cell.length_b   1.000
_cell.length_c   1.000
_cell.angle_alpha   90.00
_cell.angle_beta   90.00
_cell.angle_gamma   90.00
#
_symmetry.space_group_name_H-M   'P 1'
#
loop_
_entity.id
_entity.type
_entity.pdbx_description
1 polymer ?
#
loop_
_entity_poly.entity_id
_entity_poly.type
_entity_poly.pdbx_seq_one_letter_code
_entity_poly.pdbx_strand_id
1 'polypeptide(L)' 'MKLEYLGHIMRGEKYELLRNIMQGKIKGRRSVGRRKISWLRNLREWFGCSSIELFRRVTNKIIIARMISNLR' A
#
# COMPACT_ATOMS: atom_id res chain seq x y z
N MET A 1 -1.24 -11.66 -5.34
CA MET A 1 -0.79 -10.47 -6.12
C MET A 1 -0.36 -9.35 -5.15
N LYS A 2 0.55 -8.42 -5.53
CA LYS A 2 1.12 -7.40 -4.61
C LYS A 2 0.05 -6.51 -3.94
N LEU A 3 -1.00 -6.15 -4.66
CA LEU A 3 -2.10 -5.34 -4.14
C LEU A 3 -2.93 -6.07 -3.07
N GLU A 4 -3.15 -7.37 -3.25
CA GLU A 4 -3.90 -8.19 -2.30
C GLU A 4 -3.18 -8.28 -0.95
N TYR A 5 -1.85 -8.42 -0.97
CA TYR A 5 -1.05 -8.42 0.25
C TYR A 5 -1.09 -7.07 0.96
N LEU A 6 -1.07 -5.96 0.21
CA LEU A 6 -1.27 -4.63 0.80
C LEU A 6 -2.65 -4.53 1.47
N GLY A 7 -3.71 -5.03 0.84
CA GLY A 7 -5.03 -5.08 1.45
C GLY A 7 -5.08 -5.97 2.71
N HIS A 8 -4.37 -7.09 2.70
CA HIS A 8 -4.25 -7.98 3.86
C HIS A 8 -3.59 -7.28 5.05
N ILE A 9 -2.50 -6.55 4.80
CA ILE A 9 -1.84 -5.71 5.81
C ILE A 9 -2.80 -4.63 6.31
N MET A 10 -3.51 -3.94 5.41
CA MET A 10 -4.38 -2.83 5.79
C MET A 10 -5.60 -3.26 6.61
N ARG A 11 -6.09 -4.49 6.43
CA ARG A 11 -7.24 -5.04 7.18
C ARG A 11 -6.88 -5.86 8.42
N GLY A 12 -5.77 -6.59 8.42
CA GLY A 12 -5.50 -7.61 9.43
C GLY A 12 -4.88 -7.05 10.70
N GLU A 13 -5.55 -7.17 11.86
CA GLU A 13 -5.11 -6.56 13.13
C GLU A 13 -3.66 -6.85 13.50
N LYS A 14 -3.20 -8.09 13.26
CA LYS A 14 -1.80 -8.53 13.50
C LYS A 14 -0.70 -7.73 12.79
N TYR A 15 -1.03 -6.90 11.80
CA TYR A 15 -0.09 -6.10 11.04
C TYR A 15 -0.05 -4.62 11.44
N GLU A 16 -0.50 -4.28 12.64
CA GLU A 16 -0.57 -2.88 13.09
C GLU A 16 0.76 -2.13 12.98
N LEU A 17 1.86 -2.69 13.48
CA LEU A 17 3.19 -2.09 13.37
C LEU A 17 3.57 -1.86 11.90
N LEU A 18 3.35 -2.86 11.04
CA LEU A 18 3.67 -2.77 9.62
C LEU A 18 2.83 -1.70 8.91
N ARG A 19 1.53 -1.60 9.22
CA ARG A 19 0.66 -0.52 8.75
C ARG A 19 1.20 0.84 9.16
N ASN A 20 1.58 1.00 10.44
CA ASN A 20 2.09 2.26 10.96
C ASN A 20 3.42 2.67 10.30
N ILE A 21 4.32 1.71 10.02
CA ILE A 21 5.54 1.94 9.25
C ILE A 21 5.21 2.40 7.82
N MET A 22 4.31 1.69 7.13
CA MET A 22 3.94 1.99 5.75
C MET A 22 3.23 3.34 5.60
N GLN A 23 2.37 3.69 6.56
CA GLN A 23 1.68 4.97 6.61
C GLN A 23 2.56 6.11 7.11
N GLY A 24 3.75 5.82 7.65
CA GLY A 24 4.67 6.83 8.17
C GLY A 24 4.23 7.45 9.50
N LYS A 25 3.42 6.75 10.29
CA LYS A 25 2.89 7.22 11.58
C LYS A 25 3.91 7.15 12.72
N ILE A 26 5.06 6.51 12.51
CA ILE A 26 6.11 6.36 13.53
C ILE A 26 6.94 7.65 13.63
N LYS A 27 6.99 8.23 14.83
CA LYS A 27 7.85 9.38 15.17
C LYS A 27 9.34 8.98 15.14
N GLY A 28 10.22 9.92 14.77
CA GLY A 28 11.68 9.67 14.75
C GLY A 28 12.16 8.75 13.62
N ARG A 29 11.38 8.60 12.55
CA ARG A 29 11.73 7.76 11.41
C ARG A 29 13.01 8.27 10.73
N ARG A 30 14.05 7.44 10.65
CA ARG A 30 15.21 7.70 9.80
C ARG A 30 14.81 7.80 8.33
N SER A 31 15.37 8.78 7.61
CA SER A 31 15.21 8.87 6.16
C SER A 31 15.74 7.58 5.52
N VAL A 32 14.90 6.91 4.74
CA VAL A 32 15.20 5.60 4.11
C VAL A 32 16.29 5.68 3.02
N GLY A 33 16.76 6.88 2.67
CA GLY A 33 17.57 7.13 1.47
C GLY A 33 16.75 7.00 0.18
N ARG A 34 17.35 7.37 -0.97
CA ARG A 34 16.66 7.32 -2.26
C ARG A 34 16.70 5.90 -2.84
N ARG A 35 15.62 5.13 -2.66
CA ARG A 35 15.46 3.85 -3.37
C ARG A 35 15.12 4.10 -4.84
N LYS A 36 15.79 3.43 -5.78
CA LYS A 36 15.50 3.52 -7.23
C LYS A 36 14.02 3.20 -7.51
N ILE A 37 13.51 2.10 -6.95
CA ILE A 37 12.12 1.66 -7.03
C ILE A 37 11.72 1.03 -5.69
N SER A 38 10.51 1.30 -5.20
CA SER A 38 9.97 0.70 -3.97
C SER A 38 8.63 0.02 -4.24
N TRP A 39 8.28 -0.96 -3.41
CA TRP A 39 7.02 -1.72 -3.56
C TRP A 39 5.78 -0.81 -3.60
N LEU A 40 5.67 0.17 -2.70
CA LEU A 40 4.58 1.15 -2.70
C LEU A 40 4.64 2.10 -3.90
N ARG A 41 5.84 2.45 -4.39
CA ARG A 41 5.98 3.26 -5.61
C ARG A 41 5.42 2.52 -6.83
N ASN A 42 5.76 1.24 -7.00
CA ASN A 42 5.23 0.41 -8.09
C ASN A 42 3.70 0.35 -8.07
N LEU A 43 3.10 0.14 -6.90
CA LEU A 43 1.64 0.10 -6.79
C LEU A 43 1.00 1.44 -7.16
N ARG A 44 1.60 2.56 -6.75
CA ARG A 44 1.09 3.89 -7.14
C ARG A 44 1.20 4.14 -8.64
N GLU A 45 2.31 3.73 -9.25
CA GLU A 45 2.54 3.89 -10.69
C GLU A 45 1.60 2.98 -11.50
N TRP A 46 1.40 1.73 -11.09
CA TRP A 46 0.47 0.80 -11.76
C TRP A 46 -0.99 1.23 -11.69
N PHE A 47 -1.41 1.81 -10.56
CA PHE A 47 -2.81 2.17 -10.33
C PHE A 47 -3.09 3.68 -10.42
N GLY A 48 -2.10 4.47 -10.82
CA GLY A 48 -2.24 5.92 -11.03
C GLY A 48 -2.79 6.69 -9.83
N CYS A 49 -2.41 6.34 -8.59
CA CYS A 49 -2.97 6.94 -7.37
C CYS A 49 -1.92 7.32 -6.32
N SER A 50 -2.30 8.20 -5.39
CA SER A 50 -1.43 8.57 -4.26
C SER A 50 -1.34 7.45 -3.21
N SER A 51 -0.36 7.52 -2.29
CA SER A 51 -0.26 6.53 -1.20
C SER A 51 -1.52 6.52 -0.32
N ILE A 52 -2.04 7.71 -0.02
CA ILE A 52 -3.23 7.89 0.84
C ILE A 52 -4.44 7.23 0.18
N GLU A 53 -4.63 7.50 -1.11
CA GLU A 53 -5.73 6.95 -1.88
C GLU A 53 -5.59 5.43 -2.03
N LEU A 54 -4.39 4.94 -2.31
CA LEU A 54 -4.09 3.51 -2.35
C LEU A 54 -4.47 2.83 -1.02
N PHE A 55 -4.05 3.39 0.11
CA PHE A 55 -4.38 2.85 1.43
C PHE A 55 -5.88 2.84 1.72
N ARG A 56 -6.62 3.86 1.27
CA ARG A 56 -8.09 3.90 1.41
C ARG A 56 -8.78 2.86 0.54
N ARG A 57 -8.33 2.67 -0.70
CA ARG A 57 -8.94 1.74 -1.67
C ARG A 57 -8.76 0.28 -1.27
N VAL A 58 -7.55 -0.09 -0.82
CA VAL A 58 -7.21 -1.49 -0.49
C VAL A 58 -7.84 -2.02 0.78
N THR A 59 -8.57 -1.22 1.56
CA THR A 59 -9.36 -1.74 2.69
C THR A 59 -10.54 -2.57 2.19
N ASN A 60 -11.09 -2.29 1.01
CA ASN A 60 -12.24 -2.99 0.44
C ASN A 60 -11.79 -4.06 -0.58
N LYS A 61 -12.18 -5.32 -0.33
CA LYS A 61 -11.84 -6.46 -1.21
C LYS A 61 -12.42 -6.33 -2.63
N ILE A 62 -13.62 -5.76 -2.78
CA ILE A 62 -14.26 -5.55 -4.09
C ILE A 62 -13.47 -4.53 -4.92
N ILE A 63 -12.98 -3.46 -4.28
CA ILE A 63 -12.15 -2.45 -4.94
C ILE A 63 -10.83 -3.08 -5.40
N ILE A 64 -10.20 -3.93 -4.57
CA ILE A 64 -8.99 -4.66 -4.97
C ILE A 64 -9.24 -5.52 -6.21
N ALA A 65 -10.32 -6.30 -6.23
CA ALA A 65 -10.67 -7.14 -7.37
C ALA A 65 -10.82 -6.30 -8.65
N ARG A 66 -11.57 -5.19 -8.58
CA ARG A 66 -11.72 -4.25 -9.71
C ARG A 66 -10.38 -3.66 -10.18
N MET A 67 -9.52 -3.25 -9.25
CA MET A 67 -8.20 -2.73 -9.58
C MET A 67 -7.36 -3.78 -10.31
N ILE A 68 -7.37 -5.03 -9.85
CA ILE A 68 -6.65 -6.14 -10.50
C ILE A 68 -7.21 -6.43 -11.89
N SER A 69 -8.53 -6.45 -12.05
CA SER A 69 -9.17 -6.67 -13.36
C SER A 69 -8.87 -5.58 -14.39
N ASN A 70 -8.53 -4.37 -13.95
CA ASN A 70 -8.15 -3.26 -14.82
C ASN A 70 -6.66 -3.26 -15.20
N LEU A 71 -5.86 -4.21 -14.71
CA LEU A 71 -4.50 -4.44 -15.18
C LEU A 71 -4.56 -5.30 -16.44
N ARG A 72 -4.12 -4.73 -17.56
CA ARG A 72 -4.10 -5.36 -18.88
C ARG A 72 -2.77 -6.06 -19.13
#